data_AF-A0AAU8JC17-F1
#
_entry.id   AF-A0AAU8JC17-F1
#
_cell.length_a   1.000
_cell.length_b   1.000
_cell.length_c   1.000
_cell.angle_alpha   90.00
_cell.angle_beta   90.00
_cell.angle_gamma   90.00
#
_symmetry.space_group_name_H-M   'P 1'
#
loop_
_entity.id
_entity.type
_entity.pdbx_description
1 polymer ?
#
loop_
_entity_poly.entity_id
_entity_poly.type
_entity_poly.pdbx_seq_one_letter_code
_entity_poly.pdbx_strand_id
1 'polypeptide(L)' 'MASTGAKWRANLRLRGLPIQAEDILIAATAIVKDLIVVSNNTDLARVKGLNLENWSDL' A
#
# COMPACT_ATOMS: atom_id res chain seq x y z
N MET A 1 -13.17 -9.37 13.31
CA MET A 1 -12.43 -9.74 12.08
C MET A 1 -11.46 -8.61 11.76
N ALA A 2 -10.16 -8.86 11.59
CA ALA A 2 -9.21 -7.79 11.26
C ALA A 2 -9.56 -7.14 9.91
N SER A 3 -9.49 -5.80 9.85
CA SER A 3 -9.71 -5.03 8.61
C SER A 3 -8.75 -5.51 7.51
N THR A 4 -9.18 -5.42 6.25
CA THR A 4 -8.42 -5.90 5.07
C THR A 4 -6.97 -5.38 5.07
N GLY A 5 -6.74 -4.12 5.45
CA GLY A 5 -5.40 -3.55 5.59
C GLY A 5 -4.52 -4.22 6.66
N ALA A 6 -5.08 -4.57 7.82
CA ALA A 6 -4.33 -5.27 8.87
C ALA A 6 -3.89 -6.68 8.43
N LYS A 7 -4.72 -7.38 7.64
CA LYS A 7 -4.36 -8.68 7.04
C LYS A 7 -3.23 -8.54 6.02
N TRP A 8 -3.26 -7.50 5.18
CA TRP A 8 -2.18 -7.23 4.23
C TRP A 8 -0.86 -6.96 4.95
N ARG A 9 -0.88 -6.08 5.96
CA ARG A 9 0.32 -5.77 6.74
C ARG A 9 0.91 -7.00 7.42
N ALA A 10 0.05 -7.88 7.96
CA ALA A 10 0.50 -9.14 8.56
C ALA A 10 1.13 -10.07 7.51
N ASN A 11 0.48 -10.26 6.36
CA ASN A 11 1.00 -11.11 5.27
C ASN A 11 2.35 -10.61 4.73
N LEU A 12 2.47 -9.30 4.50
CA LEU A 12 3.70 -8.68 4.03
C LEU A 12 4.85 -8.87 5.03
N ARG A 13 4.57 -8.71 6.33
CA ARG A 13 5.56 -8.98 7.38
C ARG A 13 6.01 -10.44 7.43
N LEU A 14 5.08 -11.38 7.30
CA LEU A 14 5.38 -12.83 7.25
C LEU A 14 6.26 -13.22 6.05
N ARG A 15 6.21 -12.45 4.97
CA ARG A 15 7.01 -12.66 3.75
C ARG A 15 8.35 -11.93 3.77
N GLY A 16 8.73 -11.29 4.88
CA GLY A 16 9.96 -10.49 4.98
C GLY A 16 9.88 -9.16 4.21
N LEU A 17 8.67 -8.67 3.92
CA LEU A 17 8.42 -7.44 3.18
C LEU A 17 7.65 -6.45 4.06
N PRO A 18 8.21 -5.97 5.19
CA PRO A 18 7.48 -5.10 6.10
C PRO A 18 7.00 -3.82 5.38
N ILE A 19 5.86 -3.29 5.83
CA ILE A 19 5.32 -2.01 5.37
C ILE A 19 4.78 -1.24 6.57
N GLN A 20 4.90 0.08 6.52
CA GLN A 20 4.43 0.95 7.60
C GLN A 20 2.90 0.90 7.72
N ALA A 21 2.38 1.21 8.90
CA ALA A 21 0.93 1.14 9.13
C ALA A 21 0.20 2.26 8.37
N GLU A 22 0.85 3.40 8.27
CA GLU A 22 0.43 4.62 7.59
C GLU A 22 0.26 4.38 6.09
N ASP A 23 1.25 3.74 5.45
CA ASP A 23 1.20 3.35 4.03
C ASP A 23 0.02 2.43 3.73
N ILE A 24 -0.30 1.51 4.65
CA ILE A 24 -1.47 0.63 4.52
C ILE A 24 -2.78 1.41 4.62
N LEU A 25 -2.86 2.45 5.46
CA LEU A 25 -4.04 3.30 5.56
C LEU A 25 -4.22 4.17 4.31
N ILE A 26 -3.13 4.71 3.78
CA ILE A 26 -3.12 5.47 2.52
C ILE A 26 -3.59 4.57 1.37
N ALA A 27 -2.97 3.40 1.20
CA ALA A 27 -3.32 2.46 0.14
C ALA A 27 -4.76 1.95 0.26
N ALA A 28 -5.22 1.63 1.48
CA ALA A 28 -6.61 1.21 1.70
C ALA A 28 -7.60 2.31 1.34
N THR A 29 -7.30 3.57 1.68
CA THR A 29 -8.15 4.71 1.33
C THR A 29 -8.23 4.88 -0.18
N ALA A 30 -7.09 4.83 -0.87
CA ALA A 30 -7.03 4.96 -2.32
C ALA A 30 -7.81 3.85 -3.05
N ILE A 31 -7.67 2.60 -2.61
CA ILE A 31 -8.39 1.46 -3.19
C ILE A 31 -9.91 1.60 -3.00
N VAL A 32 -10.38 1.98 -1.80
CA VAL A 32 -11.82 2.15 -1.52
C VAL A 32 -12.42 3.31 -2.31
N LYS A 33 -11.61 4.32 -2.65
CA LYS A 33 -12.04 5.53 -3.34
C LYS A 33 -11.72 5.54 -4.84
N ASP A 34 -11.13 4.47 -5.37
CA ASP A 34 -10.66 4.35 -6.74
C ASP A 34 -9.73 5.51 -7.17
N LEU A 35 -8.72 5.77 -6.34
CA LEU A 35 -7.74 6.84 -6.55
C LEU A 35 -6.37 6.30 -6.97
N ILE A 36 -5.59 7.14 -7.63
CA ILE A 36 -4.16 6.94 -7.88
C ILE A 36 -3.37 7.53 -6.71
N VAL A 37 -2.43 6.76 -6.15
CA VAL A 37 -1.42 7.27 -5.22
C VAL A 37 -0.21 7.70 -6.05
N VAL A 38 0.23 8.93 -5.86
CA VAL A 38 1.50 9.42 -6.41
C VAL A 38 2.54 9.38 -5.30
N SER A 39 3.56 8.55 -5.43
CA SER A 39 4.61 8.42 -4.41
C SER A 39 5.88 7.77 -4.99
N ASN A 40 7.03 8.18 -4.50
CA ASN A 40 8.32 7.52 -4.75
C ASN A 40 8.64 6.43 -3.70
N ASN A 41 7.74 6.17 -2.75
CA ASN A 41 7.90 5.10 -1.77
C ASN A 41 7.62 3.73 -2.41
N THR A 42 8.68 3.00 -2.75
CA THR A 42 8.61 1.71 -3.45
C THR A 42 7.91 0.61 -2.64
N ASP A 43 7.78 0.76 -1.32
CA ASP A 43 7.07 -0.20 -0.47
C ASP A 43 5.57 -0.26 -0.79
N LEU A 44 4.98 0.84 -1.28
CA LEU A 44 3.56 0.89 -1.67
C LEU A 44 3.23 -0.05 -2.84
N ALA A 45 4.20 -0.34 -3.72
CA ALA A 45 4.04 -1.29 -4.83
C ALA A 45 3.78 -2.74 -4.34
N ARG A 46 4.04 -3.03 -3.07
CA ARG A 46 3.75 -4.33 -2.45
C ARG A 46 2.25 -4.53 -2.17
N VAL A 47 1.46 -3.47 -2.16
CA VAL A 47 0.01 -3.51 -1.91
C VAL A 47 -0.71 -3.87 -3.22
N LYS A 48 -1.24 -5.09 -3.28
CA LYS A 48 -1.99 -5.56 -4.44
C LYS A 48 -3.26 -4.72 -4.67
N GLY A 49 -3.46 -4.29 -5.92
CA GLY A 49 -4.63 -3.52 -6.34
C GLY A 49 -4.50 -2.01 -6.13
N LEU A 50 -3.36 -1.52 -5.65
CA LEU A 50 -3.10 -0.09 -5.58
C LEU A 50 -2.69 0.46 -6.96
N ASN A 51 -3.38 1.49 -7.44
CA ASN A 51 -2.93 2.27 -8.58
C ASN A 51 -1.84 3.25 -8.08
N LEU A 52 -0.60 3.07 -8.53
CA LEU A 52 0.57 3.80 -8.06
C LEU A 52 1.34 4.43 -9.22
N GLU A 53 1.65 5.71 -9.09
CA GLU A 53 2.53 6.44 -10.00
C GLU A 53 3.75 6.99 -9.24
N ASN A 54 4.89 7.05 -9.93
CA ASN A 54 6.08 7.77 -9.46
C ASN A 54 6.40 8.90 -10.44
N TRP A 55 6.35 10.15 -9.98
CA TRP A 55 6.63 11.34 -10.80
C TRP A 55 8.06 11.85 -10.64
N SER A 56 8.85 11.26 -9.75
CA SER A 56 10.27 11.63 -9.60
C SER A 56 11.17 11.08 -10.71
N ASP A 57 10.62 10.22 -11.57
CA ASP A 57 11.32 9.63 -12.73
C ASP A 57 11.10 10.46 -14.02
N LEU A 58 10.52 11.66 -13.91
CA LEU A 58 10.26 12.62 -14.99
C LEU A 58 11.40 13.62 -15.21
#